data_AF-A0A7C3L4U0-F1
#
_entry.id   AF-A0A7C3L4U0-F1
#
_cell.length_a   1.000
_cell.length_b   1.000
_cell.length_c   1.000
_cell.angle_alpha   90.00
_cell.angle_beta   90.00
_cell.angle_gamma   90.00
#
_symmetry.space_group_name_H-M   'P 1'
#
loop_
_entity.id
_entity.type
_entity.pdbx_description
1 polymer ?
#
loop_
_entity_poly.entity_id
_entity_poly.type
_entity_poly.pdbx_seq_one_letter_code
_entity_poly.pdbx_strand_id
1 'polypeptide(L)'
;LNVLRGENLVNCAVMIVRYFGGIKLGTGGMARAYALSVKNVLKVANLMVYEKESSYQFSTSYSEVDKTLYTLKQLSISQYERDFGIDSVMWEIVGSEAQIEKFKQV
;
A
#
# COMPACT_ATOMS: atom_id res chain seq x y z
N LEU A 1 -2.48 -12.89 -15.55
CA LEU A 1 -3.20 -11.91 -14.70
C LEU A 1 -4.31 -12.53 -13.86
N ASN A 2 -5.16 -13.41 -14.42
CA ASN A 2 -6.30 -13.99 -13.68
C ASN A 2 -5.93 -14.69 -12.37
N VAL A 3 -4.76 -15.35 -12.29
CA VAL A 3 -4.28 -15.94 -11.04
C VAL A 3 -4.06 -14.86 -9.99
N LEU A 4 -3.30 -13.80 -10.30
CA LEU A 4 -3.04 -12.69 -9.38
C LEU A 4 -4.33 -12.00 -8.91
N ARG A 5 -5.28 -11.79 -9.84
CA ARG A 5 -6.60 -11.22 -9.53
C ARG A 5 -7.43 -12.14 -8.65
N GLY A 6 -7.41 -13.45 -8.90
CA GLY A 6 -8.12 -14.44 -8.09
C GLY A 6 -7.59 -14.53 -6.67
N GLU A 7 -6.31 -14.19 -6.47
CA GLU A 7 -5.66 -14.11 -5.16
C GLU A 7 -5.70 -12.68 -4.57
N ASN A 8 -6.46 -11.76 -5.17
CA ASN A 8 -6.61 -10.36 -4.74
C ASN A 8 -5.30 -9.58 -4.57
N LEU A 9 -4.28 -9.91 -5.37
CA LEU A 9 -2.99 -9.23 -5.31
C LEU A 9 -3.03 -7.89 -6.05
N VAL A 10 -2.47 -6.87 -5.42
CA VAL A 10 -2.28 -5.51 -5.94
C VAL A 10 -0.80 -5.14 -5.93
N ASN A 11 -0.41 -4.08 -6.64
CA ASN A 11 0.96 -3.56 -6.70
C ASN A 11 2.03 -4.65 -6.95
N CYS A 12 1.71 -5.61 -7.82
CA CYS A 12 2.60 -6.73 -8.12
C CYS A 12 2.73 -6.94 -9.63
N ALA A 13 3.85 -7.54 -10.03
CA ALA A 13 4.10 -8.00 -11.38
C ALA A 13 4.70 -9.40 -11.32
N VAL A 14 4.44 -10.20 -12.36
CA VAL A 14 5.06 -11.51 -12.51
C VAL A 14 5.65 -11.63 -13.91
N MET A 15 6.93 -11.97 -13.96
CA MET A 15 7.64 -12.26 -15.20
C MET A 15 7.87 -13.77 -15.30
N ILE A 16 7.62 -14.33 -16.47
CA ILE A 16 7.85 -15.76 -16.74
C ILE A 16 8.77 -15.87 -17.96
N VAL A 17 9.96 -16.43 -17.75
CA VAL A 17 10.86 -16.81 -18.83
C VAL A 17 10.51 -18.23 -19.25
N ARG A 18 10.24 -18.43 -20.54
CA ARG A 18 9.93 -19.75 -21.10
C ARG A 18 10.89 -20.04 -22.25
N TYR A 19 11.57 -21.18 -22.16
CA TYR A 19 12.36 -21.75 -23.24
C TYR A 19 11.53 -22.78 -24.02
N PHE A 20 11.68 -22.84 -25.35
CA PHE A 20 10.95 -23.80 -26.18
C PHE A 20 11.58 -25.20 -26.07
N GLY A 21 10.77 -26.20 -25.71
CA GLY A 21 11.22 -27.57 -25.46
C GLY A 21 10.97 -28.56 -26.60
N GLY A 22 10.80 -28.09 -27.84
CA GLY A 22 10.61 -28.96 -29.01
C GLY A 22 9.17 -29.38 -29.31
N ILE A 23 8.22 -29.17 -28.38
CA ILE A 23 6.80 -29.52 -28.56
C ILE A 23 5.90 -28.29 -28.32
N LYS A 24 4.94 -28.08 -29.23
CA LYS A 24 3.91 -27.02 -29.09
C LYS A 24 2.84 -27.47 -28.10
N LEU A 25 2.52 -26.61 -27.13
CA LEU A 25 1.50 -26.89 -26.10
C LEU A 25 0.06 -26.51 -26.53
N GLY A 26 -0.09 -25.84 -27.67
CA GLY A 26 -1.34 -25.16 -28.02
C GLY A 26 -1.68 -24.02 -27.05
N THR A 27 -2.76 -23.30 -27.35
CA THR A 27 -3.24 -22.16 -26.56
C THR A 27 -3.63 -22.57 -25.14
N GLY A 28 -4.42 -23.64 -24.99
CA GLY A 28 -4.85 -24.13 -23.68
C GLY A 28 -3.71 -24.63 -22.81
N GLY A 29 -2.74 -25.34 -23.39
CA GLY A 29 -1.56 -25.82 -22.67
C GLY A 29 -0.65 -24.68 -22.23
N MET A 30 -0.42 -23.67 -23.07
CA MET A 30 0.33 -22.46 -22.67
C MET A 30 -0.36 -21.72 -21.54
N ALA A 31 -1.67 -21.47 -21.63
CA ALA A 31 -2.42 -20.78 -20.59
C ALA A 31 -2.32 -21.50 -19.23
N ARG A 32 -2.45 -22.84 -19.23
CA ARG A 32 -2.33 -23.66 -18.02
C ARG A 32 -0.92 -23.63 -17.44
N ALA A 33 0.12 -23.73 -18.26
CA ALA A 33 1.51 -23.70 -17.81
C ALA A 33 1.84 -22.39 -17.10
N TYR A 34 1.52 -21.25 -17.70
CA TYR A 34 1.76 -19.94 -17.07
C TYR A 34 0.96 -19.76 -15.78
N ALA A 35 -0.32 -20.14 -15.78
CA ALA A 35 -1.14 -20.05 -14.57
C ALA A 35 -0.55 -20.89 -13.43
N LEU A 36 -0.09 -22.11 -13.73
CA LEU A 36 0.54 -22.98 -12.75
C LEU A 36 1.87 -22.42 -12.22
N SER A 37 2.70 -21.84 -13.09
CA SER A 37 3.94 -21.17 -12.67
C SER A 37 3.68 -20.05 -11.66
N VAL A 38 2.67 -19.19 -11.91
CA VAL A 38 2.29 -18.14 -10.96
C VAL A 38 1.84 -18.76 -9.64
N LYS A 39 0.93 -19.74 -9.67
CA LYS A 39 0.43 -20.40 -8.44
C LYS A 39 1.54 -21.01 -7.59
N ASN A 40 2.55 -21.60 -8.23
CA ASN A 40 3.66 -22.21 -7.51
C ASN A 40 4.55 -21.16 -6.83
N VAL A 41 4.81 -20.02 -7.48
CA VAL A 41 5.56 -18.92 -6.87
C VAL A 41 4.79 -18.33 -5.69
N LEU A 42 3.47 -18.15 -5.82
CA LEU A 42 2.64 -17.60 -4.73
C LEU A 42 2.63 -18.46 -3.46
N LYS A 43 2.87 -19.78 -3.57
CA LYS A 43 2.99 -20.66 -2.39
C LYS A 43 4.23 -20.38 -1.53
N VAL A 44 5.26 -19.79 -2.12
CA VAL A 44 6.55 -19.54 -1.45
C VAL A 44 6.90 -18.06 -1.35
N ALA A 45 6.13 -17.20 -2.02
CA ALA A 45 6.28 -15.75 -1.92
C ALA A 45 5.84 -15.26 -0.54
N ASN A 46 6.58 -14.31 0.02
CA ASN A 46 6.12 -13.58 1.20
C ASN A 46 5.14 -12.49 0.76
N LEU A 47 3.87 -12.63 1.14
CA LEU A 47 2.83 -11.65 0.81
C LEU A 47 2.66 -10.67 1.98
N MET A 48 2.57 -9.39 1.65
CA MET A 48 2.28 -8.34 2.63
C MET A 48 0.86 -7.82 2.43
N VAL A 49 0.21 -7.49 3.55
CA VAL A 49 -1.10 -6.84 3.50
C VAL A 49 -0.89 -5.46 2.90
N TYR A 50 -1.68 -5.17 1.87
CA TYR A 50 -1.76 -3.82 1.33
C TYR A 50 -2.73 -3.01 2.17
N GLU A 51 -2.24 -1.93 2.76
CA GLU A 51 -3.06 -0.92 3.40
C GLU A 51 -2.98 0.36 2.57
N LYS A 52 -4.13 0.93 2.23
CA LYS A 52 -4.17 2.15 1.42
C LYS A 52 -3.81 3.34 2.30
N GLU A 53 -2.74 4.02 1.93
CA GLU A 53 -2.31 5.25 2.57
C GLU A 53 -3.05 6.46 1.98
N SER A 54 -3.23 7.47 2.81
CA SER A 54 -3.78 8.76 2.43
C SER A 54 -3.02 9.88 3.13
N SER A 55 -2.88 11.00 2.43
CA SER A 55 -2.36 12.23 3.03
C SER A 55 -3.49 13.15 3.45
N TYR A 56 -3.26 13.91 4.52
CA TYR A 56 -4.18 14.93 4.99
C TYR A 56 -3.41 16.16 5.46
N GLN A 57 -3.86 17.33 5.03
CA GLN A 57 -3.26 18.61 5.37
C GLN A 57 -4.23 19.46 6.20
N PHE A 58 -3.69 20.11 7.22
CA PHE A 58 -4.45 20.99 8.12
C PHE A 58 -3.51 22.01 8.79
N SER A 59 -4.08 23.03 9.42
CA SER A 59 -3.35 24.05 10.16
C SER A 59 -3.75 24.06 11.62
N THR A 60 -2.80 24.28 12.53
CA THR A 60 -3.07 24.49 13.96
C THR A 60 -2.44 25.77 14.46
N SER A 61 -2.92 26.27 15.60
CA SER A 61 -2.20 27.31 16.35
C SER A 61 -0.92 26.73 16.97
N TYR A 62 0.01 27.60 17.36
CA TYR A 62 1.24 27.18 18.08
C TYR A 62 0.93 26.51 19.43
N SER A 63 -0.13 26.94 20.12
CA SER A 63 -0.55 26.35 21.40
C SER A 63 -1.05 24.91 21.27
N GLU A 64 -1.42 24.47 20.08
CA GLU A 64 -1.97 23.14 19.84
C GLU A 64 -0.94 22.14 19.36
N VAL A 65 0.32 22.55 19.12
CA VAL A 65 1.36 21.68 18.56
C VAL A 65 1.57 20.43 19.41
N ASP A 66 1.73 20.57 20.73
CA ASP A 66 1.95 19.42 21.62
C ASP A 66 0.73 18.50 21.70
N LYS A 67 -0.48 19.08 21.68
CA LYS A 67 -1.74 18.32 21.63
C LYS A 67 -1.83 17.52 20.33
N THR A 68 -1.49 18.12 19.20
CA THR A 68 -1.48 17.46 17.89
C THR A 68 -0.48 16.32 17.86
N LEU A 69 0.75 16.52 18.34
CA LEU A 69 1.76 15.46 18.44
C LEU A 69 1.30 14.30 19.33
N TYR A 70 0.63 14.61 20.44
CA TYR A 70 0.05 13.60 21.31
C TYR A 70 -1.01 12.76 20.59
N THR A 71 -1.94 13.39 19.88
CA THR A 71 -2.98 12.71 19.09
C THR A 71 -2.36 11.84 17.99
N LEU A 72 -1.39 12.35 17.23
CA LEU A 72 -0.69 11.58 16.19
C LEU A 72 -0.02 10.33 16.77
N LYS A 73 0.64 10.46 17.93
CA LYS A 73 1.25 9.34 18.63
C LYS A 73 0.21 8.31 19.09
N GLN A 74 -0.93 8.74 19.62
CA GLN A 74 -2.02 7.82 20.02
C GLN A 74 -2.58 7.04 18.83
N LEU A 75 -2.67 7.67 17.66
CA LEU A 75 -3.14 7.04 16.43
C LEU A 75 -2.05 6.25 15.70
N SER A 76 -0.83 6.19 16.25
CA SER A 76 0.34 5.56 15.62
C SER A 76 0.67 6.13 14.23
N ILE A 77 0.42 7.44 14.03
CA ILE A 77 0.79 8.17 12.82
C ILE A 77 2.19 8.75 13.06
N SER A 78 3.20 8.18 12.39
CA SER A 78 4.60 8.59 12.53
C SER A 78 5.12 9.40 11.35
N GLN A 79 4.44 9.36 10.20
CA GLN A 79 4.83 10.09 9.01
C GLN A 79 4.06 11.42 8.96
N TYR A 80 4.75 12.50 9.32
CA TYR A 80 4.20 13.84 9.25
C TYR A 80 5.27 14.89 9.02
N GLU A 81 4.91 15.95 8.32
CA GLU A 81 5.71 17.15 8.12
C GLU A 81 5.01 18.34 8.79
N ARG A 82 5.82 19.33 9.17
CA ARG A 82 5.38 20.57 9.80
C ARG A 82 6.10 21.74 9.18
N ASP A 83 5.35 22.74 8.78
CA ASP A 83 5.88 24.03 8.35
C ASP A 83 5.37 25.13 9.30
N PHE A 84 6.31 25.87 9.88
CA PHE A 84 6.01 26.91 10.87
C PHE A 84 5.92 28.26 10.16
N GLY A 85 4.70 28.74 9.98
CA GLY A 85 4.41 30.01 9.32
C GLY A 85 4.59 31.22 10.24
N ILE A 86 3.83 32.29 9.98
CA ILE A 86 3.80 33.49 10.82
C ILE A 86 2.75 33.33 11.93
N ASP A 87 1.56 32.83 11.58
CA ASP A 87 0.40 32.78 12.48
C ASP A 87 -0.01 31.36 12.89
N SER A 88 0.47 30.34 12.16
CA SER A 88 0.05 28.96 12.33
C SER A 88 1.12 27.96 11.91
N VAL A 89 0.91 26.70 12.30
CA VAL A 89 1.71 25.56 11.87
C VAL A 89 0.89 24.77 10.85
N MET A 90 1.43 24.62 9.64
CA MET A 90 0.88 23.75 8.61
C MET A 90 1.38 22.34 8.81
N TRP A 91 0.48 21.37 8.72
CA TRP A 91 0.78 19.95 8.89
C TRP A 91 0.44 19.20 7.61
N GLU A 92 1.28 18.25 7.27
CA GLU A 92 0.95 17.18 6.35
C GLU A 92 1.16 15.86 7.08
N ILE A 93 0.11 15.06 7.20
CA ILE A 93 0.17 13.74 7.83
C ILE A 93 -0.11 12.68 6.78
N VAL A 94 0.63 11.57 6.86
CA VAL A 94 0.45 10.39 6.00
C VAL A 94 0.27 9.18 6.90
N GLY A 95 -0.73 8.37 6.57
CA GLY A 95 -1.03 7.14 7.29
C GLY A 95 -2.13 6.38 6.59
N SER A 96 -2.57 5.28 7.21
CA SER A 96 -3.67 4.52 6.64
C SER A 96 -4.97 5.33 6.61
N GLU A 97 -5.83 5.04 5.62
CA GLU A 97 -7.11 5.73 5.46
C GLU A 97 -7.93 5.70 6.77
N ALA A 98 -7.90 4.58 7.51
CA ALA A 98 -8.54 4.45 8.81
C ALA A 98 -7.91 5.32 9.92
N GLN A 99 -6.58 5.48 9.93
CA GLN A 99 -5.90 6.38 10.86
C GLN A 99 -6.26 7.84 10.57
N ILE A 100 -6.27 8.23 9.30
CA ILE A 100 -6.60 9.60 8.86
C ILE A 100 -8.06 9.93 9.17
N GLU A 101 -9.00 9.00 8.93
CA GLU A 101 -10.40 9.21 9.27
C GLU A 101 -10.62 9.41 10.77
N LYS A 102 -9.94 8.62 11.62
CA LYS A 102 -9.99 8.81 13.07
C LYS A 102 -9.44 10.17 13.47
N PHE A 103 -8.32 10.60 12.88
CA PHE A 103 -7.75 11.91 13.17
C PHE A 103 -8.73 13.05 12.86
N LYS A 104 -9.47 12.97 11.75
CA LYS A 104 -10.46 13.98 11.36
C LYS A 104 -11.68 14.07 12.29
N GLN A 105 -11.93 13.06 13.12
CA GLN A 105 -13.06 13.02 14.06
C GLN A 105 -12.70 13.54 15.46
N VAL A 106 -11.41 13.76 15.73
CA VAL A 106 -10.89 14.31 16.99
C VAL A 106 -10.92 15.83 16.95
#